data_AF-A0A956E651-F1
#
_entry.id   AF-A0A956E651-F1
#
_cell.length_a   1.000
_cell.length_b   1.000
_cell.length_c   1.000
_cell.angle_alpha   90.00
_cell.angle_beta   90.00
_cell.angle_gamma   90.00
#
_symmetry.space_group_name_H-M   'P 1'
#
loop_
_entity.id
_entity.type
_entity.pdbx_description
1 polymer ?
#
loop_
_entity_poly.entity_id
_entity_poly.type
_entity_poly.pdbx_seq_one_letter_code
_entity_poly.pdbx_strand_id
1 'polypeptide(L)'
;MQRDRLKASLKHLGINPDDYRVIKLLPLVYVAWADGKMEDVQAERIHALASRHFELSADGVHVLDGWLKQRPSKAYFKEGLHDLHLLSMAEDDMEVDFSELPQLLAYAEAIARTTASALDQPEAVDPSEREALEEIARELMIDSGESWAQLLEELGNDK
;
A
#
# COMPACT_ATOMS: atom_id res chain seq x y z
N MET A 1 24.23 -8.36 -6.25
CA MET A 1 23.50 -9.64 -6.43
C MET A 1 22.02 -9.56 -6.02
N GLN A 2 21.66 -9.11 -4.81
CA GLN A 2 20.25 -8.90 -4.42
C GLN A 2 19.71 -7.53 -4.85
N ARG A 3 20.49 -6.46 -4.64
CA ARG A 3 20.19 -5.10 -5.12
C ARG A 3 19.87 -5.03 -6.62
N ASP A 4 20.68 -5.67 -7.46
CA ASP A 4 20.51 -5.59 -8.92
C ASP A 4 19.26 -6.35 -9.38
N ARG A 5 18.86 -7.42 -8.66
CA ARG A 5 17.59 -8.12 -8.90
C ARG A 5 16.40 -7.24 -8.54
N LEU A 6 16.46 -6.58 -7.38
CA LEU A 6 15.41 -5.65 -6.95
C LEU A 6 15.28 -4.45 -7.90
N LYS A 7 16.40 -3.84 -8.32
CA LYS A 7 16.38 -2.79 -9.34
C LYS A 7 15.82 -3.27 -10.67
N ALA A 8 16.10 -4.52 -11.06
CA ALA A 8 15.52 -5.10 -12.27
C ALA A 8 14.02 -5.35 -12.12
N SER A 9 13.58 -5.77 -10.93
CA SER A 9 12.17 -5.99 -10.59
C SER A 9 11.36 -4.68 -10.61
N LEU A 10 11.85 -3.63 -9.93
CA LEU A 10 11.25 -2.29 -10.01
C LEU A 10 11.11 -1.81 -11.45
N LYS A 11 12.16 -1.99 -12.27
CA LYS A 11 12.09 -1.64 -13.70
C LYS A 11 11.07 -2.49 -14.47
N HIS A 12 10.93 -3.77 -14.14
CA HIS A 12 9.91 -4.65 -14.72
C HIS A 12 8.50 -4.16 -14.39
N LEU A 13 8.31 -3.64 -13.18
CA LEU A 13 7.09 -2.98 -12.73
C LEU A 13 6.89 -1.58 -13.33
N GLY A 14 7.82 -1.09 -14.16
CA GLY A 14 7.77 0.26 -14.75
C GLY A 14 8.16 1.37 -13.77
N ILE A 15 8.77 1.02 -12.64
CA ILE A 15 9.24 1.94 -11.60
C ILE A 15 10.74 2.16 -11.80
N ASN A 16 11.14 3.43 -11.92
CA ASN A 16 12.56 3.76 -11.85
C ASN A 16 13.08 3.44 -10.43
N PRO A 17 14.19 2.71 -10.25
CA PRO A 17 14.66 2.36 -8.93
C PRO A 17 14.91 3.53 -7.97
N ASP A 18 15.15 4.73 -8.49
CA ASP A 18 15.30 5.94 -7.67
C ASP A 18 13.95 6.42 -7.09
N ASP A 19 12.83 5.94 -7.63
CA ASP A 19 11.45 6.25 -7.23
C ASP A 19 10.79 5.10 -6.45
N TYR A 20 11.59 4.20 -5.87
CA TYR A 20 11.11 3.00 -5.17
C TYR A 20 10.05 3.30 -4.09
N ARG A 21 10.05 4.50 -3.49
CA ARG A 21 9.06 4.92 -2.48
C ARG A 21 7.61 4.80 -2.98
N VAL A 22 7.36 4.92 -4.29
CA VAL A 22 6.00 4.75 -4.85
C VAL A 22 5.44 3.36 -4.58
N ILE A 23 6.30 2.32 -4.49
CA ILE A 23 5.87 0.94 -4.24
C ILE A 23 5.17 0.78 -2.88
N LYS A 24 5.49 1.66 -1.91
CA LYS A 24 4.84 1.67 -0.59
C LYS A 24 3.35 2.00 -0.67
N LEU A 25 2.88 2.60 -1.77
CA LEU A 25 1.46 2.92 -1.99
C LEU A 25 0.67 1.80 -2.68
N LEU A 26 1.36 0.80 -3.24
CA LEU A 26 0.71 -0.31 -3.93
C LEU A 26 -0.29 -1.10 -3.07
N PRO A 27 -0.06 -1.35 -1.76
CA PRO A 27 -1.07 -1.95 -0.88
C PRO A 27 -2.37 -1.13 -0.80
N LEU A 28 -2.26 0.19 -0.67
CA LEU A 28 -3.41 1.10 -0.57
C LEU A 28 -4.21 1.11 -1.87
N VAL A 29 -3.51 1.09 -3.01
CA VAL A 29 -4.17 1.03 -4.32
C VAL A 29 -4.84 -0.32 -4.53
N TYR A 30 -4.25 -1.42 -4.05
CA TYR A 30 -4.84 -2.75 -4.19
C TYR A 30 -6.17 -2.89 -3.44
N VAL A 31 -6.23 -2.43 -2.18
CA VAL A 31 -7.47 -2.47 -1.40
C VAL A 31 -8.53 -1.55 -1.99
N ALA A 32 -8.16 -0.37 -2.48
CA ALA A 32 -9.11 0.55 -3.13
C ALA A 32 -9.66 0.04 -4.48
N TRP A 33 -9.05 -1.01 -5.06
CA TRP A 33 -9.55 -1.69 -6.25
C TRP A 33 -10.23 -3.03 -5.94
N ALA A 34 -10.44 -3.36 -4.66
CA ALA A 34 -10.86 -4.70 -4.24
C ALA A 34 -12.20 -5.12 -4.87
N ASP A 35 -13.18 -4.23 -4.90
CA ASP A 35 -14.49 -4.43 -5.51
C ASP A 35 -14.50 -4.31 -7.04
N GLY A 36 -13.35 -3.93 -7.64
CA GLY A 36 -13.17 -3.72 -9.06
C GLY A 36 -13.39 -2.30 -9.55
N LYS A 37 -13.63 -1.32 -8.65
CA LYS A 37 -13.78 0.10 -8.97
C LYS A 37 -12.98 0.98 -8.00
N MET A 38 -12.20 1.91 -8.53
CA MET A 38 -11.61 2.99 -7.72
C MET A 38 -12.66 4.06 -7.46
N GLU A 39 -12.97 4.33 -6.19
CA GLU A 39 -13.82 5.45 -5.80
C GLU A 39 -13.03 6.76 -5.71
N ASP A 40 -13.61 7.87 -6.18
CA ASP A 40 -12.94 9.18 -6.24
C ASP A 40 -12.38 9.60 -4.87
N VAL A 41 -13.14 9.36 -3.79
CA VAL A 41 -12.73 9.68 -2.42
C VAL A 41 -11.52 8.86 -1.95
N GLN A 42 -11.40 7.60 -2.39
CA GLN A 42 -10.24 6.76 -2.06
C GLN A 42 -9.01 7.23 -2.83
N ALA A 43 -9.16 7.53 -4.13
CA ALA A 43 -8.08 8.08 -4.95
C ALA A 43 -7.55 9.41 -4.39
N GLU A 44 -8.44 10.33 -4.01
CA GLU A 44 -8.08 11.60 -3.37
C GLU A 44 -7.31 11.40 -2.07
N ARG A 45 -7.73 10.44 -1.22
CA ARG A 45 -7.03 10.14 0.03
C ARG A 45 -5.67 9.51 -0.20
N ILE A 46 -5.54 8.60 -1.16
CA ILE A 46 -4.25 8.01 -1.53
C ILE A 46 -3.29 9.11 -2.00
N HIS A 47 -3.75 10.05 -2.84
CA HIS A 47 -2.96 11.21 -3.24
C HIS A 47 -2.56 12.08 -2.05
N ALA A 48 -3.50 12.40 -1.16
CA ALA A 48 -3.22 13.21 0.02
C ALA A 48 -2.15 12.55 0.91
N LEU A 49 -2.27 11.25 1.14
CA LEU A 49 -1.31 10.48 1.93
C LEU A 49 0.06 10.40 1.24
N ALA A 50 0.11 10.16 -0.07
CA ALA A 50 1.33 10.19 -0.87
C ALA A 50 2.07 11.53 -0.73
N SER A 51 1.33 12.64 -0.84
CA SER A 51 1.90 14.00 -0.77
C SER A 51 2.45 14.37 0.61
N ARG A 52 1.88 13.80 1.68
CA ARG A 52 2.23 14.12 3.06
C ARG A 52 3.37 13.27 3.62
N HIS A 53 3.47 12.01 3.18
CA HIS A 53 4.29 11.02 3.87
C HIS A 53 5.35 10.33 3.00
N PHE A 54 5.25 10.39 1.66
CA PHE A 54 6.08 9.55 0.78
C PHE A 54 7.06 10.32 -0.09
N GLU A 55 6.96 11.66 -0.14
CA GLU A 55 7.88 12.54 -0.88
C GLU A 55 8.20 12.02 -2.29
N LEU A 56 7.16 11.71 -3.07
CA LEU A 56 7.33 11.15 -4.40
C LEU A 56 7.95 12.17 -5.37
N SER A 57 8.81 11.69 -6.27
CA SER A 57 9.23 12.45 -7.43
C SER A 57 8.07 12.61 -8.44
N ALA A 58 8.28 13.41 -9.49
CA ALA A 58 7.31 13.53 -10.58
C ALA A 58 7.04 12.17 -11.28
N ASP A 59 8.07 11.33 -11.43
CA ASP A 59 7.94 10.02 -12.04
C ASP A 59 7.19 9.06 -11.13
N GLY A 60 7.45 9.10 -9.81
CA GLY A 60 6.69 8.35 -8.81
C GLY A 60 5.21 8.76 -8.77
N VAL A 61 4.91 10.06 -8.86
CA VAL A 61 3.52 10.54 -8.98
C VAL A 61 2.86 10.03 -10.26
N HIS A 62 3.58 10.01 -11.39
CA HIS A 62 3.05 9.49 -12.65
C HIS A 62 2.70 8.00 -12.58
N VAL A 63 3.52 7.19 -11.89
CA VAL A 63 3.23 5.78 -11.64
C VAL A 63 1.96 5.62 -10.80
N LEU A 64 1.85 6.37 -9.69
CA LEU A 64 0.68 6.35 -8.82
C LEU A 64 -0.60 6.71 -9.59
N ASP A 65 -0.57 7.80 -10.35
CA ASP A 65 -1.66 8.24 -11.23
C ASP A 65 -2.11 7.11 -12.17
N GLY A 66 -1.16 6.37 -12.72
CA GLY A 66 -1.42 5.21 -13.59
C GLY A 66 -2.21 4.13 -12.86
N TRP A 67 -1.79 3.76 -11.65
CA TRP A 67 -2.48 2.73 -10.86
C TRP A 67 -3.87 3.16 -10.38
N LEU A 68 -4.05 4.45 -10.08
CA LEU A 68 -5.36 4.98 -9.68
C LEU A 68 -6.35 5.03 -10.85
N LYS A 69 -5.86 5.26 -12.09
CA LYS A 69 -6.69 5.26 -13.31
C LYS A 69 -6.97 3.86 -13.84
N GLN A 70 -6.02 2.93 -13.68
CA GLN A 70 -6.11 1.58 -14.20
C GLN A 70 -5.67 0.56 -13.15
N ARG A 71 -6.58 -0.35 -12.81
CA ARG A 71 -6.32 -1.44 -11.87
C ARG A 71 -5.06 -2.24 -12.28
N PRO A 72 -4.02 -2.28 -11.43
CA PRO A 72 -2.90 -3.20 -11.64
C PRO A 72 -3.37 -4.66 -11.61
N SER A 73 -2.72 -5.51 -12.41
CA SER A 73 -3.05 -6.94 -12.38
C SER A 73 -2.69 -7.56 -11.03
N LYS A 74 -3.36 -8.66 -10.65
CA LYS A 74 -3.04 -9.39 -9.41
C LYS A 74 -1.59 -9.90 -9.37
N ALA A 75 -1.04 -10.28 -10.52
CA ALA A 75 0.36 -10.70 -10.61
C ALA A 75 1.32 -9.53 -10.33
N TYR A 76 1.06 -8.37 -10.95
CA TYR A 76 1.82 -7.14 -10.71
C TYR A 76 1.80 -6.74 -9.23
N PHE A 77 0.64 -6.81 -8.59
CA PHE A 77 0.50 -6.53 -7.16
C PHE A 77 1.34 -7.46 -6.28
N LYS A 78 1.25 -8.79 -6.50
CA LYS A 78 2.01 -9.76 -5.71
C LYS A 78 3.52 -9.56 -5.88
N GLU A 79 3.96 -9.31 -7.11
CA GLU A 79 5.37 -9.00 -7.39
C GLU A 79 5.82 -7.73 -6.64
N GLY A 80 5.01 -6.67 -6.68
CA GLY A 80 5.34 -5.43 -5.98
C GLY A 80 5.33 -5.55 -4.45
N LEU A 81 4.42 -6.31 -3.85
CA LEU A 81 4.43 -6.56 -2.40
C LEU A 81 5.61 -7.44 -1.98
N HIS A 82 5.96 -8.43 -2.79
CA HIS A 82 7.15 -9.22 -2.57
C HIS A 82 8.42 -8.35 -2.60
N ASP A 83 8.53 -7.45 -3.59
CA ASP A 83 9.64 -6.50 -3.69
C ASP A 83 9.69 -5.54 -2.50
N LEU A 84 8.54 -5.06 -2.02
CA LEU A 84 8.44 -4.22 -0.84
C LEU A 84 8.91 -4.96 0.43
N HIS A 85 8.55 -6.24 0.58
CA HIS A 85 9.05 -7.06 1.67
C HIS A 85 10.56 -7.31 1.54
N LEU A 86 11.07 -7.62 0.34
CA LEU A 86 12.51 -7.78 0.11
C LEU A 86 13.30 -6.49 0.39
N LEU A 87 12.75 -5.34 0.02
CA LEU A 87 13.28 -4.01 0.37
C LEU A 87 13.42 -3.86 1.89
N SER A 88 12.38 -4.26 2.62
CA SER A 88 12.36 -4.15 4.08
C SER A 88 13.37 -5.03 4.83
N MET A 89 13.86 -6.07 4.17
CA MET A 89 14.86 -6.99 4.70
C MET A 89 16.29 -6.67 4.22
N ALA A 90 16.46 -5.71 3.31
CA ALA A 90 17.77 -5.37 2.77
C ALA A 90 18.53 -4.48 3.76
N GLU A 91 19.79 -4.82 4.07
CA GLU A 91 20.69 -4.01 4.92
C GLU A 91 21.26 -2.77 4.19
N ASP A 92 20.67 -2.35 3.07
CA ASP A 92 21.23 -1.37 2.12
C ASP A 92 20.57 0.02 2.26
N ASP A 93 21.12 1.06 1.62
CA ASP A 93 20.70 2.48 1.70
C ASP A 93 19.24 2.78 1.22
N MET A 94 18.46 1.78 0.83
CA MET A 94 17.04 1.96 0.53
C MET A 94 16.23 1.84 1.82
N GLU A 95 15.82 2.99 2.34
CA GLU A 95 15.09 3.17 3.61
C GLU A 95 13.64 2.66 3.51
N VAL A 96 13.48 1.34 3.50
CA VAL A 96 12.24 0.69 3.91
C VAL A 96 12.57 -0.08 5.16
N ASP A 97 12.15 0.41 6.32
CA ASP A 97 12.28 -0.36 7.55
C ASP A 97 11.17 -1.42 7.60
N PHE A 98 11.48 -2.65 8.01
CA PHE A 98 10.49 -3.71 8.25
C PHE A 98 9.37 -3.26 9.19
N SER A 99 9.69 -2.40 10.16
CA SER A 99 8.72 -1.80 11.08
C SER A 99 7.71 -0.87 10.39
N GLU A 100 7.94 -0.44 9.14
CA GLU A 100 6.97 0.34 8.36
C GLU A 100 5.87 -0.51 7.73
N LEU A 101 6.07 -1.82 7.54
CA LEU A 101 5.08 -2.67 6.85
C LEU A 101 3.71 -2.71 7.58
N PRO A 102 3.64 -2.83 8.91
CA PRO A 102 2.38 -2.68 9.65
C PRO A 102 1.72 -1.32 9.43
N GLN A 103 2.50 -0.24 9.37
CA GLN A 103 1.96 1.10 9.11
C GLN A 103 1.34 1.22 7.71
N LEU A 104 1.93 0.57 6.70
CA LEU A 104 1.40 0.58 5.33
C LEU A 104 0.06 -0.17 5.23
N LEU A 105 -0.08 -1.30 5.90
CA LEU A 105 -1.36 -2.01 5.92
C LEU A 105 -2.39 -1.27 6.80
N ALA A 106 -1.99 -0.56 7.86
CA ALA A 106 -2.90 0.34 8.58
C ALA A 106 -3.40 1.50 7.69
N TYR A 107 -2.53 2.06 6.84
CA TYR A 107 -2.97 3.04 5.84
C TYR A 107 -3.92 2.43 4.81
N ALA A 108 -3.66 1.22 4.33
CA ALA A 108 -4.57 0.52 3.41
C ALA A 108 -5.95 0.32 4.05
N GLU A 109 -6.01 -0.07 5.32
CA GLU A 109 -7.27 -0.18 6.04
C GLU A 109 -8.00 1.15 6.19
N ALA A 110 -7.28 2.25 6.48
CA ALA A 110 -7.87 3.58 6.54
C ALA A 110 -8.49 4.01 5.19
N ILE A 111 -7.92 3.58 4.07
CA ILE A 111 -8.50 3.78 2.73
C ILE A 111 -9.78 2.97 2.56
N ALA A 112 -9.80 1.70 2.97
CA ALA A 112 -11.00 0.86 2.89
C ALA A 112 -12.19 1.46 3.68
N ARG A 113 -11.92 1.99 4.88
CA ARG A 113 -12.93 2.62 5.76
C ARG A 113 -13.50 3.96 5.24
N THR A 114 -13.01 4.46 4.10
CA THR A 114 -13.40 5.79 3.57
C THR A 114 -14.71 5.77 2.77
N THR A 115 -15.25 4.60 2.43
CA THR A 115 -16.37 4.44 1.50
C THR A 115 -17.73 4.86 2.08
N ALA A 116 -18.67 5.27 1.22
CA ALA A 116 -19.97 5.78 1.63
C ALA A 116 -20.87 4.74 2.33
N SER A 117 -20.72 3.45 2.01
CA SER A 117 -21.36 2.33 2.72
C SER A 117 -20.83 2.20 4.16
N ALA A 118 -19.58 2.61 4.42
CA ALA A 118 -19.07 2.76 5.77
C ALA A 118 -19.64 4.01 6.47
N LEU A 119 -20.28 4.99 5.82
CA LEU A 119 -20.84 6.13 6.55
C LEU A 119 -22.00 5.74 7.50
N ASP A 120 -22.75 4.70 7.17
CA ASP A 120 -23.80 4.15 8.05
C ASP A 120 -23.21 3.33 9.22
N GLN A 121 -21.98 2.81 9.06
CA GLN A 121 -21.20 2.10 10.06
C GLN A 121 -19.72 2.46 9.87
N PRO A 122 -19.21 3.58 10.44
CA PRO A 122 -17.88 4.14 10.12
C PRO A 122 -16.71 3.20 10.44
N GLU A 123 -16.97 2.13 11.18
CA GLU A 123 -16.01 1.08 11.49
C GLU A 123 -16.14 -0.17 10.61
N ALA A 124 -17.03 -0.19 9.62
CA ALA A 124 -17.21 -1.31 8.72
C ALA A 124 -16.24 -1.23 7.53
N VAL A 125 -15.66 -2.37 7.18
CA VAL A 125 -14.90 -2.59 5.95
C VAL A 125 -15.69 -3.55 5.07
N ASP A 126 -15.79 -3.28 3.77
CA ASP A 126 -16.49 -4.15 2.82
C ASP A 126 -15.87 -5.56 2.80
N PRO A 127 -16.64 -6.64 2.56
CA PRO A 127 -16.07 -7.99 2.46
C PRO A 127 -14.93 -8.12 1.45
N SER A 128 -15.02 -7.47 0.29
CA SER A 128 -13.98 -7.53 -0.74
C SER A 128 -12.70 -6.80 -0.31
N GLU A 129 -12.84 -5.63 0.30
CA GLU A 129 -11.72 -4.87 0.88
C GLU A 129 -11.06 -5.63 2.02
N ARG A 130 -11.85 -6.30 2.88
CA ARG A 130 -11.33 -7.15 3.95
C ARG A 130 -10.49 -8.31 3.41
N GLU A 131 -10.96 -8.98 2.36
CA GLU A 131 -10.18 -10.03 1.69
C GLU A 131 -8.87 -9.49 1.12
N ALA A 132 -8.90 -8.28 0.52
CA ALA A 132 -7.70 -7.63 0.02
C ALA A 132 -6.70 -7.28 1.14
N LEU A 133 -7.17 -6.80 2.30
CA LEU A 133 -6.34 -6.53 3.48
C LEU A 133 -5.69 -7.80 4.02
N GLU A 134 -6.43 -8.91 4.11
CA GLU A 134 -5.88 -10.22 4.50
C GLU A 134 -4.82 -10.72 3.50
N GLU A 135 -5.02 -10.47 2.20
CA GLU A 135 -4.01 -10.81 1.19
C GLU A 135 -2.76 -9.93 1.33
N ILE A 136 -2.90 -8.61 1.54
CA ILE A 136 -1.77 -7.72 1.81
C ILE A 136 -0.98 -8.20 3.03
N ALA A 137 -1.66 -8.49 4.15
CA ALA A 137 -1.02 -8.97 5.37
C ALA A 137 -0.16 -10.22 5.13
N ARG A 138 -0.72 -11.17 4.37
CA ARG A 138 -0.05 -12.42 4.02
C ARG A 138 1.18 -12.21 3.14
N GLU A 139 1.08 -11.37 2.11
CA GLU A 139 2.20 -11.12 1.20
C GLU A 139 3.32 -10.29 1.86
N LEU A 140 2.97 -9.41 2.81
CA LEU A 140 3.93 -8.66 3.64
C LEU A 140 4.46 -9.45 4.84
N MET A 141 4.01 -10.70 5.03
CA MET A 141 4.41 -11.58 6.13
C MET A 141 4.12 -10.98 7.52
N ILE A 142 3.02 -10.22 7.66
CA ILE A 142 2.62 -9.62 8.94
C ILE A 142 1.63 -10.55 9.64
N ASP A 143 1.91 -10.90 10.89
CA ASP A 143 1.05 -11.78 11.70
C ASP A 143 -0.25 -11.04 12.07
N SER A 144 -1.39 -11.57 11.64
CA SER A 144 -2.68 -10.85 11.55
C SER A 144 -3.51 -10.83 12.84
N GLY A 145 -2.92 -11.11 14.00
CA GLY A 145 -3.65 -11.34 15.26
C GLY A 145 -3.69 -10.15 16.23
N GLU A 146 -2.59 -9.91 16.95
CA GLU A 146 -2.59 -8.98 18.10
C GLU A 146 -2.01 -7.60 17.79
N SER A 147 -1.04 -7.52 16.87
CA SER A 147 -0.39 -6.25 16.53
C SER A 147 -1.33 -5.26 15.81
N TRP A 148 -2.43 -5.75 15.23
CA TRP A 148 -3.32 -4.97 14.35
C TRP A 148 -4.33 -4.11 15.09
N ALA A 149 -5.05 -4.69 16.04
CA ALA A 149 -6.03 -3.96 16.83
C ALA A 149 -5.37 -2.84 17.65
N GLN A 150 -4.17 -3.10 18.15
CA GLN A 150 -3.42 -2.19 19.00
C GLN A 150 -2.87 -0.98 18.21
N LEU A 151 -2.38 -1.21 16.98
CA LEU A 151 -1.83 -0.16 16.13
C LEU A 151 -2.94 0.75 15.57
N LEU A 152 -4.14 0.22 15.35
CA LEU A 152 -5.33 1.03 15.00
C LEU A 152 -5.82 1.91 16.16
N GLU A 153 -5.76 1.42 17.41
CA GLU A 153 -6.06 2.22 18.59
C GLU A 153 -5.07 3.39 18.75
N GLU A 154 -3.78 3.15 18.49
CA GLU A 154 -2.73 4.19 18.57
C GLU A 154 -2.94 5.27 17.50
N LEU A 155 -3.22 4.89 16.26
CA LEU A 155 -3.49 5.85 15.17
C LEU A 155 -4.85 6.58 15.31
N GLY A 156 -5.83 5.97 15.97
CA GLY A 156 -7.12 6.59 16.27
C GLY A 156 -7.08 7.64 17.38
N ASN A 157 -6.07 7.58 18.26
CA ASN A 157 -5.87 8.51 19.37
C ASN A 157 -5.07 9.77 19.03
N ASP A 158 -4.46 9.84 17.84
CA ASP A 158 -3.67 10.98 17.37
C ASP A 158 -4.55 12.08 16.71
N LYS A 159 -5.65 12.44 17.40
CA LYS A 159 -6.58 13.53 17.01
C LYS A 159 -6.31 14.85 17.74
#